data_AF-A0A8T0V5F0-F1
#
_entry.id   AF-A0A8T0V5F0-F1
#
_cell.length_a   1.000
_cell.length_b   1.000
_cell.length_c   1.000
_cell.angle_alpha   90.00
_cell.angle_beta   90.00
_cell.angle_gamma   90.00
#
_symmetry.space_group_name_H-M   'P 1'
#
loop_
_entity.id
_entity.type
_entity.pdbx_description
1 polymer ?
#
loop_
_entity_poly.entity_id
_entity_poly.type
_entity_poly.pdbx_seq_one_letter_code
_entity_poly.pdbx_strand_id
1 'polypeptide(L)'
;MQMAIVFMLNSISSFNSMERILDRYERYLQCEGGDVVEDHPEEMQGNMSYDHIKLRSKIEALQKSRRNLMGEQLESLTFREVHQLEQQIDSALRNIRSRKDHVLLNSIEELRKKERFLMEQNTLLEKEKAALDDPSLHANNSRASSTSAQRPVPNLNICAGGGSDDEPAPPAAPYGAEAGLPWWMLEA
;
A
#
# COMPACT_ATOMS: atom_id res chain seq x y z
N MET A 1 -18.60 -16.59 -13.04
CA MET A 1 -18.98 -16.88 -11.64
C MET A 1 -18.88 -18.36 -11.27
N GLN A 2 -19.42 -19.29 -12.05
CA GLN A 2 -19.36 -20.74 -11.74
C GLN A 2 -17.93 -21.31 -11.60
N MET A 3 -16.97 -20.87 -12.44
CA MET A 3 -15.57 -21.30 -12.32
C MET A 3 -14.89 -20.82 -11.03
N ALA A 4 -15.28 -19.65 -10.50
CA ALA A 4 -14.73 -19.15 -9.24
C ALA A 4 -15.27 -19.92 -8.02
N ILE A 5 -16.53 -20.38 -8.10
CA ILE A 5 -17.14 -21.23 -7.06
C ILE A 5 -16.47 -22.60 -7.05
N VAL A 6 -16.25 -23.21 -8.23
CA VAL A 6 -15.55 -24.50 -8.33
C VAL A 6 -14.09 -24.39 -7.85
N PHE A 7 -13.40 -23.30 -8.18
CA PHE A 7 -12.04 -23.06 -7.73
C PHE A 7 -11.95 -22.83 -6.22
N MET A 8 -12.89 -22.08 -5.63
CA MET A 8 -12.96 -21.91 -4.17
C MET A 8 -13.28 -23.22 -3.44
N LEU A 9 -14.23 -24.02 -3.94
CA LEU A 9 -14.56 -25.32 -3.35
C LEU A 9 -13.40 -26.31 -3.44
N ASN A 10 -12.69 -26.35 -4.56
CA ASN A 10 -11.49 -27.17 -4.72
C ASN A 10 -10.36 -26.69 -3.80
N SER A 11 -10.19 -25.37 -3.68
CA SER A 11 -9.19 -24.78 -2.78
C SER A 11 -9.49 -25.10 -1.32
N ILE A 12 -10.75 -25.06 -0.88
CA ILE A 12 -11.16 -25.42 0.49
C ILE A 12 -10.96 -26.92 0.77
N SER A 13 -11.27 -27.77 -0.22
CA SER A 13 -11.03 -29.22 -0.15
C SER A 13 -9.54 -29.59 -0.14
N SER A 14 -8.70 -28.79 -0.81
CA SER A 14 -7.25 -28.95 -0.81
C SER A 14 -6.62 -28.40 0.49
N PHE A 15 -7.14 -27.31 1.05
CA PHE A 15 -6.65 -26.70 2.30
C PHE A 15 -7.01 -27.52 3.54
N ASN A 16 -8.13 -28.23 3.51
CA ASN A 16 -8.50 -29.25 4.48
C ASN A 16 -8.42 -30.62 3.79
N SER A 17 -7.21 -31.17 3.65
CA SER A 17 -6.96 -32.47 3.01
C SER A 17 -8.12 -33.43 3.24
N MET A 18 -8.66 -34.01 2.16
CA MET A 18 -9.78 -34.96 2.18
C MET A 18 -9.58 -36.04 3.26
N GLU A 19 -8.34 -36.47 3.46
CA GLU A 19 -7.92 -37.36 4.54
C GLU A 19 -8.29 -36.83 5.94
N ARG A 20 -8.03 -35.55 6.24
CA ARG A 20 -8.41 -34.90 7.52
C ARG A 20 -9.91 -34.66 7.67
N ILE A 21 -10.63 -34.52 6.56
CA ILE A 21 -12.09 -34.42 6.58
C ILE A 21 -12.68 -35.80 6.88
N LEU A 22 -12.25 -36.83 6.14
CA LEU A 22 -12.66 -38.22 6.33
C LEU A 22 -12.32 -38.72 7.74
N ASP A 23 -11.11 -38.47 8.23
CA ASP A 23 -10.66 -38.83 9.58
C ASP A 23 -11.48 -38.13 10.70
N ARG A 24 -12.03 -36.93 10.45
CA ARG A 24 -12.99 -36.30 11.39
C ARG A 24 -14.36 -36.96 11.33
N TYR A 25 -14.85 -37.26 10.13
CA TYR A 25 -16.15 -37.90 9.94
C TYR A 25 -16.17 -39.34 10.46
N GLU A 26 -15.09 -40.09 10.23
CA GLU A 26 -14.90 -41.46 10.72
C GLU A 26 -14.91 -41.51 12.25
N ARG A 27 -14.18 -40.60 12.91
CA ARG A 27 -14.23 -40.42 14.37
C ARG A 27 -15.61 -40.03 14.91
N TYR A 28 -16.37 -39.22 14.16
CA TYR A 28 -17.75 -38.87 14.52
C TYR A 28 -18.70 -40.06 14.43
N LEU A 29 -18.58 -40.87 13.38
CA LEU A 29 -19.42 -42.06 13.16
C LEU A 29 -19.11 -43.18 14.16
N GLN A 30 -17.86 -43.32 14.59
CA GLN A 30 -17.44 -44.26 15.63
C GLN A 30 -18.03 -43.93 17.00
N CYS A 31 -18.38 -42.66 17.27
CA CYS A 31 -19.07 -42.26 18.51
C CYS A 31 -20.59 -42.55 18.50
N GLU A 32 -21.21 -42.74 17.34
CA GLU A 32 -22.67 -42.87 17.20
C GLU A 32 -23.15 -44.33 17.08
N GLY A 33 -22.23 -45.28 16.91
CA GLY A 33 -22.55 -46.69 16.68
C GLY A 33 -21.80 -47.67 17.59
N GLY A 34 -22.24 -47.85 18.83
CA GLY A 34 -22.00 -49.09 19.58
C GLY A 34 -21.32 -48.94 20.95
N ASP A 35 -21.93 -49.63 21.91
CA ASP A 35 -21.55 -49.76 23.31
C ASP A 35 -20.16 -50.41 23.51
N VAL A 36 -19.40 -49.85 24.47
CA VAL A 36 -18.12 -50.29 25.07
C VAL A 36 -16.92 -50.52 24.12
N VAL A 37 -15.99 -49.56 24.10
CA VAL A 37 -14.57 -49.65 24.55
C VAL A 37 -13.87 -48.34 24.14
N GLU A 38 -13.61 -47.50 25.15
CA GLU A 38 -12.38 -46.70 25.33
C GLU A 38 -11.63 -46.21 24.06
N ASP A 39 -12.11 -45.11 23.45
CA ASP A 39 -11.19 -44.12 22.86
C ASP A 39 -11.87 -42.74 22.84
N HIS A 40 -11.13 -41.72 23.25
CA HIS A 40 -11.63 -40.55 23.99
C HIS A 40 -12.33 -39.45 23.14
N PRO A 41 -13.67 -39.26 23.20
CA PRO A 41 -14.30 -38.00 22.75
C PRO A 41 -13.82 -36.78 23.58
N GLU A 42 -13.37 -37.04 24.81
CA GLU A 42 -12.69 -36.06 25.66
C GLU A 42 -11.36 -35.59 25.07
N GLU A 43 -10.65 -36.40 24.29
CA GLU A 43 -9.39 -36.01 23.67
C GLU A 43 -9.62 -35.09 22.47
N MET A 44 -10.65 -35.30 21.65
CA MET A 44 -10.93 -34.37 20.54
C MET A 44 -11.49 -33.04 21.05
N GLN A 45 -12.43 -33.06 22.01
CA GLN A 45 -12.93 -31.84 22.65
C GLN A 45 -11.85 -31.16 23.51
N GLY A 46 -11.02 -31.96 24.18
CA GLY A 46 -9.84 -31.52 24.93
C GLY A 46 -8.78 -30.93 24.02
N ASN A 47 -8.55 -31.48 22.83
CA ASN A 47 -7.58 -30.98 21.87
C ASN A 47 -8.06 -29.65 21.25
N MET A 48 -9.34 -29.53 20.89
CA MET A 48 -9.92 -28.25 20.45
C MET A 48 -9.90 -27.19 21.55
N SER A 49 -10.19 -27.58 22.79
CA SER A 49 -10.10 -26.72 23.98
C SER A 49 -8.65 -26.28 24.25
N TYR A 50 -7.71 -27.21 24.18
CA TYR A 50 -6.28 -26.97 24.36
C TYR A 50 -5.72 -26.05 23.28
N ASP A 51 -6.06 -26.30 22.01
CA ASP A 51 -5.66 -25.45 20.88
C ASP A 51 -6.21 -24.03 21.04
N HIS A 52 -7.45 -23.89 21.52
CA HIS A 52 -8.04 -22.59 21.83
C HIS A 52 -7.30 -21.89 22.99
N ILE A 53 -7.02 -22.57 24.09
CA ILE A 53 -6.26 -22.01 25.23
C ILE A 53 -4.86 -21.57 24.77
N LYS A 54 -4.17 -22.40 24.01
CA LYS A 54 -2.85 -22.09 23.46
C LYS A 54 -2.87 -20.86 22.56
N LEU A 55 -3.88 -20.74 21.69
CA LEU A 55 -4.04 -19.58 20.82
C LEU A 55 -4.34 -18.31 21.63
N ARG A 56 -5.23 -18.42 22.62
CA ARG A 56 -5.56 -17.33 23.56
C ARG A 56 -4.32 -16.83 24.27
N SER A 57 -3.50 -17.71 24.85
CA SER A 57 -2.26 -17.35 25.53
C SER A 57 -1.26 -16.67 24.59
N LYS A 58 -1.15 -17.11 23.33
CA LYS A 58 -0.30 -16.44 22.33
C LYS A 58 -0.77 -15.01 22.05
N ILE A 59 -2.07 -14.80 21.89
CA ILE A 59 -2.65 -13.47 21.66
C ILE A 59 -2.34 -12.56 22.85
N GLU A 60 -2.56 -13.04 24.07
CA GLU A 60 -2.30 -12.27 25.29
C GLU A 60 -0.82 -11.93 25.45
N ALA A 61 0.09 -12.87 25.14
CA ALA A 61 1.52 -12.64 25.14
C ALA A 61 1.94 -11.57 24.10
N LEU A 62 1.37 -11.62 22.88
CA LEU A 62 1.63 -10.62 21.84
C LEU A 62 1.09 -9.24 22.24
N GLN A 63 -0.11 -9.17 22.80
CA GLN A 63 -0.70 -7.92 23.28
C GLN A 63 0.09 -7.33 24.45
N LYS A 64 0.59 -8.18 25.36
CA LYS A 64 1.50 -7.75 26.43
C LYS A 64 2.81 -7.22 25.85
N SER A 65 3.43 -7.96 24.93
CA SER A 65 4.66 -7.54 24.25
C SER A 65 4.50 -6.20 23.54
N ARG A 66 3.40 -6.00 22.81
CA ARG A 66 3.08 -4.71 22.17
C ARG A 66 3.02 -3.58 23.19
N ARG A 67 2.28 -3.75 24.30
CA ARG A 67 2.18 -2.73 25.36
C ARG A 67 3.55 -2.39 25.93
N ASN A 68 4.38 -3.41 26.21
CA ASN A 68 5.74 -3.21 26.70
C ASN A 68 6.62 -2.44 25.69
N LEU A 69 6.53 -2.75 24.40
CA LEU A 69 7.23 -2.02 23.34
C LEU A 69 6.74 -0.57 23.19
N MET A 70 5.50 -0.28 23.58
CA MET A 70 4.94 1.08 23.66
C MET A 70 5.30 1.80 24.96
N GLY A 71 6.09 1.17 25.84
CA GLY A 71 6.50 1.74 27.13
C GLY A 71 5.45 1.60 28.25
N GLU A 72 4.43 0.77 28.07
CA GLU A 72 3.38 0.55 29.06
C GLU A 72 3.67 -0.69 29.93
N GLN A 73 3.16 -0.70 31.17
CA GLN A 73 3.20 -1.85 32.09
C GLN A 73 4.61 -2.43 32.37
N LEU A 74 5.62 -1.56 32.32
CA LEU A 74 7.03 -1.93 32.52
C LEU A 74 7.37 -2.33 33.96
N GLU A 75 6.52 -1.99 34.93
CA GLU A 75 6.68 -2.34 36.35
C GLU A 75 6.80 -3.86 36.57
N SER A 76 6.21 -4.65 35.68
CA SER A 76 6.27 -6.13 35.73
C SER A 76 7.53 -6.73 35.13
N LEU A 77 8.41 -5.90 34.56
CA LEU A 77 9.64 -6.32 33.88
C LEU A 77 10.86 -6.11 34.76
N THR A 78 11.82 -7.01 34.60
CA THR A 78 13.15 -6.84 35.18
C THR A 78 13.96 -5.80 34.41
N PHE A 79 14.95 -5.19 35.06
CA PHE A 79 15.85 -4.24 34.41
C PHE A 79 16.48 -4.79 33.12
N ARG A 80 16.87 -6.08 33.13
CA ARG A 80 17.44 -6.75 31.95
C ARG A 80 16.45 -6.81 30.78
N GLU A 81 15.18 -7.10 31.04
CA GLU A 81 14.14 -7.15 30.01
C GLU A 81 13.83 -5.76 29.46
N VAL A 82 13.79 -4.73 30.32
CA VAL A 82 13.64 -3.34 29.89
C VAL A 82 14.81 -2.92 29.00
N HIS A 83 16.05 -3.23 29.39
CA HIS A 83 17.22 -2.93 28.57
C HIS A 83 17.18 -3.66 27.21
N GLN A 84 16.66 -4.89 27.18
CA GLN A 84 16.49 -5.61 25.92
C GLN A 84 15.44 -4.97 25.02
N LEU A 85 14.33 -4.47 25.58
CA LEU A 85 13.32 -3.72 24.82
C LEU A 85 13.92 -2.43 24.22
N GLU A 86 14.69 -1.69 25.01
CA GLU A 86 15.41 -0.50 24.54
C GLU A 86 16.30 -0.82 23.34
N GLN A 87 17.16 -1.84 23.45
CA GLN A 87 18.02 -2.26 22.34
C GLN A 87 17.23 -2.68 21.09
N GLN A 88 16.10 -3.37 21.26
CA GLN A 88 15.23 -3.77 20.15
C GLN A 88 14.64 -2.55 19.45
N ILE A 89 14.14 -1.57 20.20
CA ILE A 89 13.58 -0.33 19.67
C ILE A 89 14.66 0.48 18.95
N ASP A 90 15.84 0.64 19.54
CA ASP A 90 16.96 1.36 18.93
C ASP A 90 17.43 0.72 17.62
N SER A 91 17.50 -0.61 17.58
CA SER A 91 17.83 -1.35 16.36
C SER A 91 16.77 -1.14 15.27
N ALA A 92 15.48 -1.27 15.63
CA ALA A 92 14.38 -1.06 14.69
C ALA A 92 14.36 0.37 14.15
N LEU A 93 14.56 1.38 15.00
CA LEU A 93 14.62 2.79 14.60
C LEU A 93 15.79 3.07 13.66
N ARG A 94 16.98 2.51 13.93
CA ARG A 94 18.12 2.61 13.02
C ARG A 94 17.80 2.03 11.64
N ASN A 95 17.18 0.85 11.60
CA ASN A 95 16.80 0.21 10.34
C ASN A 95 15.76 1.03 9.55
N ILE A 96 14.72 1.53 10.24
CA ILE A 96 13.69 2.39 9.62
C ILE A 96 14.32 3.64 9.04
N ARG A 97 15.17 4.33 9.82
CA ARG A 97 15.86 5.54 9.37
C ARG A 97 16.76 5.26 8.17
N SER A 98 17.57 4.21 8.23
CA SER A 98 18.43 3.81 7.11
C SER A 98 17.65 3.53 5.84
N ARG A 99 16.50 2.84 5.94
CA ARG A 99 15.64 2.58 4.79
C ARG A 99 15.04 3.87 4.23
N LYS A 100 14.55 4.77 5.10
CA LYS A 100 14.01 6.08 4.70
C LYS A 100 15.07 6.89 3.95
N ASP A 101 16.27 6.94 4.50
CA ASP A 101 17.37 7.71 3.92
C ASP A 101 17.79 7.12 2.57
N HIS A 102 17.85 5.80 2.44
CA HIS A 102 18.13 5.14 1.16
C HIS A 102 17.08 5.50 0.09
N VAL A 103 15.79 5.42 0.42
CA VAL A 103 14.71 5.78 -0.52
C VAL A 103 14.79 7.25 -0.94
N LEU A 104 15.03 8.16 0.02
CA LEU A 104 15.15 9.59 -0.28
C LEU A 104 16.37 9.90 -1.15
N LEU A 105 17.51 9.29 -0.88
CA LEU A 105 18.73 9.47 -1.68
C LEU A 105 18.53 9.00 -3.11
N ASN A 106 17.89 7.84 -3.31
CA ASN A 106 17.57 7.34 -4.65
C ASN A 106 16.64 8.31 -5.40
N SER A 107 15.60 8.82 -4.73
CA SER A 107 14.69 9.81 -5.33
C SER A 107 15.41 11.11 -5.72
N ILE A 108 16.32 11.60 -4.87
CA ILE A 108 17.16 12.77 -5.19
C ILE A 108 18.02 12.49 -6.43
N GLU A 109 18.61 11.31 -6.55
CA GLU A 109 19.44 10.95 -7.69
C GLU A 109 18.62 10.88 -9.00
N GLU A 110 17.43 10.29 -8.96
CA GLU A 110 16.50 10.23 -10.08
C GLU A 110 16.09 11.63 -10.55
N LEU A 111 15.71 12.51 -9.61
CA LEU A 111 15.35 13.89 -9.92
C LEU A 111 16.52 14.65 -10.54
N ARG A 112 17.74 14.47 -10.03
CA ARG A 112 18.95 15.07 -10.62
C ARG A 112 19.25 14.55 -12.02
N LYS A 113 19.01 13.27 -12.31
CA LYS A 113 19.13 12.73 -13.67
C LYS A 113 18.13 13.39 -14.61
N LYS A 114 16.88 13.55 -14.16
CA LYS A 114 15.82 14.21 -14.93
C LYS A 114 16.13 15.70 -15.16
N GLU A 115 16.64 16.40 -14.16
CA GLU A 115 17.07 17.80 -14.27
C GLU A 115 18.13 17.96 -15.36
N ARG A 116 19.20 17.14 -15.32
CA ARG A 116 20.26 17.18 -16.34
C ARG A 116 19.73 16.91 -17.75
N PHE A 117 18.89 15.88 -17.90
CA PHE A 117 18.29 15.54 -19.19
C PHE A 117 17.44 16.68 -19.76
N LEU A 118 16.64 17.34 -18.91
CA LEU A 118 15.82 18.48 -19.33
C LEU A 118 16.67 19.71 -19.66
N MET A 119 17.74 19.97 -18.90
CA MET A 119 18.70 21.03 -19.22
C MET A 119 19.34 20.80 -20.58
N GLU A 120 19.80 19.59 -20.86
CA GLU A 120 20.38 19.23 -22.17
C GLU A 120 19.39 19.47 -23.31
N GLN A 121 18.14 19.01 -23.18
CA GLN A 121 17.12 19.28 -24.19
C GLN A 121 16.81 20.76 -24.37
N ASN A 122 16.72 21.52 -23.27
CA ASN A 122 16.46 22.95 -23.35
C ASN A 122 17.59 23.67 -24.08
N THR A 123 18.85 23.37 -23.76
CA THR A 123 20.01 23.95 -24.48
C THR A 123 20.04 23.58 -25.96
N LEU A 124 19.51 22.41 -26.35
CA LEU A 124 19.41 22.01 -27.76
C LEU A 124 18.33 22.83 -28.48
N LEU A 125 17.16 22.99 -27.86
CA LEU A 125 16.07 23.79 -28.40
C LEU A 125 16.44 25.29 -28.48
N GLU A 126 17.18 25.82 -27.51
CA GLU A 126 17.69 27.19 -27.56
C GLU A 126 18.64 27.41 -28.75
N LYS A 127 19.50 26.42 -29.05
CA LYS A 127 20.38 26.47 -30.22
C LYS A 127 19.60 26.38 -31.53
N GLU A 128 18.61 25.50 -31.61
CA GLU A 128 17.75 25.37 -32.79
C GLU A 128 16.98 26.67 -33.03
N LYS A 129 16.39 27.24 -31.99
CA LYS A 129 15.71 28.53 -32.05
C LYS A 129 16.65 29.64 -32.53
N ALA A 130 17.86 29.72 -31.97
CA ALA A 130 18.84 30.73 -32.38
C ALA A 130 19.26 30.58 -33.86
N ALA A 131 19.31 29.35 -34.38
CA ALA A 131 19.59 29.09 -35.80
C ALA A 131 18.43 29.50 -36.73
N LEU A 132 17.19 29.46 -36.24
CA LEU A 132 16.01 29.91 -36.98
C LEU A 132 15.83 31.43 -36.96
N ASP A 133 16.29 32.10 -35.89
CA ASP A 133 16.25 33.55 -35.71
C ASP A 133 17.43 34.29 -36.42
N ASP A 134 18.28 33.59 -37.19
CA ASP A 134 19.34 34.22 -38.00
C ASP A 134 18.73 35.08 -39.13
N PRO A 135 18.98 36.41 -39.17
CA PRO A 135 18.41 37.32 -40.16
C PRO A 135 18.82 37.04 -41.62
N SER A 136 19.75 36.11 -41.87
CA SER A 136 20.30 35.88 -43.22
C SER A 136 19.35 35.21 -44.22
N LEU A 137 18.14 34.78 -43.80
CA LEU A 137 17.15 34.14 -44.69
C LEU A 137 15.90 35.00 -44.99
N HIS A 138 15.77 36.20 -44.41
CA HIS A 138 14.60 37.06 -44.62
C HIS A 138 14.70 38.08 -45.79
N ALA A 139 15.75 38.00 -46.64
CA ALA A 139 15.97 38.95 -47.72
C ALA A 139 15.49 38.52 -49.12
N ASN A 140 14.98 37.31 -49.33
CA ASN A 140 14.71 36.81 -50.70
C ASN A 140 13.34 36.12 -50.87
N ASN A 141 12.22 36.79 -50.54
CA ASN A 141 10.98 36.50 -51.29
C ASN A 141 9.91 37.60 -51.19
N SER A 142 10.23 38.80 -51.68
CA SER A 142 9.21 39.83 -51.96
C SER A 142 8.87 39.85 -53.45
N ARG A 143 8.12 38.86 -53.95
CA ARG A 143 7.19 39.02 -55.09
C ARG A 143 6.48 37.71 -55.46
N ALA A 144 5.27 37.52 -54.94
CA ALA A 144 4.12 37.02 -55.70
C ALA A 144 2.85 37.22 -54.86
N SER A 145 1.92 38.00 -55.38
CA SER A 145 0.66 38.37 -54.75
C SER A 145 -0.41 37.26 -54.81
N SER A 146 -1.40 37.38 -53.90
CA SER A 146 -2.79 36.84 -53.94
C SER A 146 -2.93 35.33 -53.68
N THR A 147 -3.84 34.80 -52.86
CA THR A 147 -5.24 35.13 -52.58
C THR A 147 -5.70 34.43 -51.28
N SER A 148 -6.58 35.10 -50.51
CA SER A 148 -7.70 34.57 -49.71
C SER A 148 -7.60 33.18 -49.04
N ALA A 149 -7.53 33.17 -47.71
CA ALA A 149 -8.53 32.49 -46.85
C ALA A 149 -8.25 32.82 -45.37
N GLN A 150 -9.13 33.61 -44.76
CA GLN A 150 -9.16 33.81 -43.32
C GLN A 150 -9.52 32.48 -42.63
N ARG A 151 -8.75 32.08 -41.60
CA ARG A 151 -9.21 31.20 -40.54
C ARG A 151 -8.96 31.89 -39.19
N PRO A 152 -9.93 31.85 -38.27
CA PRO A 152 -9.96 32.74 -37.13
C PRO A 152 -8.95 32.29 -36.06
N VAL A 153 -8.20 33.24 -35.51
CA VAL A 153 -7.46 33.04 -34.27
C VAL A 153 -8.45 33.03 -33.08
N PRO A 154 -8.40 32.06 -32.16
CA PRO A 154 -9.11 32.21 -30.90
C PRO A 154 -8.41 33.28 -30.06
N ASN A 155 -9.14 34.36 -29.83
CA ASN A 155 -8.85 35.44 -28.90
C ASN A 155 -8.61 34.90 -27.47
N LEU A 156 -7.43 35.14 -26.89
CA LEU A 156 -7.19 35.02 -25.45
C LEU A 156 -7.40 36.38 -24.79
N ASN A 157 -8.67 36.70 -24.50
CA ASN A 157 -9.03 37.87 -23.70
C ASN A 157 -8.89 37.49 -22.23
N ILE A 158 -7.82 37.97 -21.60
CA ILE A 158 -7.65 37.93 -20.16
C ILE A 158 -8.17 39.27 -19.61
N CYS A 159 -8.91 39.18 -18.49
CA CYS A 159 -9.56 40.24 -17.69
C CYS A 159 -11.06 40.45 -18.02
N ALA A 160 -12.00 40.50 -17.06
CA ALA A 160 -11.94 40.45 -15.61
C ALA A 160 -13.35 40.15 -15.04
N GLY A 161 -13.40 39.50 -13.88
CA GLY A 161 -14.34 39.78 -12.78
C GLY A 161 -15.83 39.46 -12.97
N GLY A 162 -16.36 38.63 -12.07
CA GLY A 162 -17.79 38.53 -11.76
C GLY A 162 -18.19 37.11 -11.42
N GLY A 163 -18.51 36.86 -10.15
CA GLY A 163 -18.65 35.52 -9.58
C GLY A 163 -19.92 34.77 -9.96
N SER A 164 -19.87 33.46 -9.76
CA SER A 164 -20.96 32.64 -9.23
C SER A 164 -20.35 31.32 -8.79
N ASP A 165 -20.74 30.90 -7.59
CA ASP A 165 -20.38 29.65 -6.93
C ASP A 165 -20.67 28.42 -7.82
N ASP A 166 -19.78 27.42 -7.77
CA ASP A 166 -20.10 25.99 -7.71
C ASP A 166 -18.82 25.15 -7.84
N GLU A 167 -18.21 24.86 -6.69
CA GLU A 167 -17.16 23.85 -6.52
C GLU A 167 -17.84 22.47 -6.37
N PRO A 168 -17.56 21.45 -7.22
CA PRO A 168 -18.02 20.10 -6.94
C PRO A 168 -17.12 19.48 -5.87
N ALA A 169 -17.63 19.46 -4.64
CA ALA A 169 -17.01 18.84 -3.48
C ALA A 169 -16.68 17.34 -3.71
N PRO A 170 -15.55 16.84 -3.19
CA PRO A 170 -15.24 15.41 -3.21
C PRO A 170 -16.20 14.62 -2.29
N PRO A 171 -16.49 13.35 -2.61
CA PRO A 171 -17.50 12.56 -1.91
C PRO A 171 -17.14 12.39 -0.42
N ALA A 172 -18.12 12.70 0.43
CA ALA A 172 -18.03 12.66 1.88
C ALA A 172 -17.51 11.30 2.39
N ALA A 173 -16.49 11.36 3.24
CA ALA A 173 -16.00 10.23 4.00
C ALA A 173 -17.07 9.75 5.01
N PRO A 174 -17.22 8.43 5.22
CA PRO A 174 -18.07 7.93 6.28
C PRO A 174 -17.46 8.30 7.64
N TYR A 175 -18.26 9.00 8.43
CA TYR A 175 -17.95 9.42 9.78
C TYR A 175 -17.58 8.21 10.65
N GLY A 176 -16.39 8.27 11.26
CA GLY A 176 -16.05 7.44 12.42
C GLY A 176 -14.72 6.70 12.31
N ALA A 177 -13.64 7.37 12.71
CA ALA A 177 -12.62 6.87 13.65
C ALA A 177 -11.33 7.68 13.49
N GLU A 178 -10.88 8.25 14.60
CA GLU A 178 -9.60 8.92 14.73
C GLU A 178 -8.42 8.01 14.34
N ALA A 179 -7.68 8.39 13.30
CA ALA A 179 -6.25 8.11 13.15
C ALA A 179 -5.71 8.94 11.98
N GLY A 180 -4.82 9.89 12.26
CA GLY A 180 -4.32 10.92 11.35
C GLY A 180 -3.36 10.42 10.27
N LEU A 181 -3.76 9.43 9.46
CA LEU A 181 -3.01 9.03 8.28
C LEU A 181 -3.94 9.05 7.05
N PRO A 182 -3.56 9.76 5.97
CA PRO A 182 -4.39 9.88 4.79
C PRO A 182 -4.47 8.57 4.01
N TRP A 183 -5.60 8.37 3.34
CA TRP A 183 -6.00 7.13 2.65
C TRP A 183 -4.98 6.58 1.65
N TRP A 184 -4.14 7.43 1.05
CA TRP A 184 -3.08 7.01 0.13
C TRP A 184 -1.90 6.27 0.80
N MET A 185 -1.82 6.24 2.14
CA MET A 185 -0.79 5.50 2.88
C MET A 185 -1.14 4.04 3.19
N LEU A 186 -2.34 3.58 2.84
CA LEU A 186 -2.82 2.22 3.16
C LEU A 186 -2.67 1.22 2.02
N GLU A 187 -2.15 1.62 0.86
CA GLU A 187 -1.88 0.73 -0.27
C GLU A 187 -0.42 0.26 -0.21
N ALA A 188 -0.18 -0.91 0.40
CA ALA A 188 1.09 -1.63 0.37
C ALA A 188 0.85 -3.14 0.27
#